data_AF-A0AAV5YJQ2-F1
#
_entry.id   AF-A0AAV5YJQ2-F1
#
_cell.length_a   1.000
_cell.length_b   1.000
_cell.length_c   1.000
_cell.angle_alpha   90.00
_cell.angle_beta   90.00
_cell.angle_gamma   90.00
#
_symmetry.space_group_name_H-M   'P 1'
#
loop_
_entity.id
_entity.type
_entity.pdbx_description
1 polymer ?
#
loop_
_entity_poly.entity_id
_entity_poly.type
_entity_poly.pdbx_seq_one_letter_code
_entity_poly.pdbx_strand_id
1 'polypeptide(L)'
;MRKFFRVFATRTSEGVGSPAAFVLGLGLIVLWAALGPIFHFSDTWQLVVNTATTIITFLMVFLIQATQNRDARAIHLKLDELIRGVHGARTAMVALENATDEELADLQAEFERLHRRLRTHRPAEPAGEPRGSVTQ
;
A
#
# COMPACT_ATOMS: atom_id res chain seq x y z
N MET A 1 19.66 -15.64 13.95
CA MET A 1 18.40 -15.95 13.23
C MET A 1 17.89 -14.82 12.34
N ARG A 2 17.68 -13.58 12.83
CA ARG A 2 17.19 -12.44 12.01
C ARG A 2 17.99 -12.12 10.74
N LYS A 3 19.33 -12.23 10.75
CA LYS A 3 20.18 -11.99 9.56
C LYS A 3 19.98 -13.04 8.46
N PHE A 4 19.84 -14.32 8.82
CA PHE A 4 19.66 -15.42 7.87
C PHE A 4 18.29 -15.37 7.21
N PHE A 5 17.24 -15.13 8.00
CA PHE A 5 15.89 -14.89 7.50
C PHE A 5 15.85 -13.66 6.59
N ARG A 6 16.57 -12.58 6.95
CA ARG A 6 16.62 -11.37 6.11
C ARG A 6 17.32 -11.62 4.78
N VAL A 7 18.48 -12.30 4.75
CA VAL A 7 19.18 -12.62 3.50
C VAL A 7 18.39 -13.61 2.64
N PHE A 8 17.77 -14.62 3.26
CA PHE A 8 16.89 -15.55 2.55
C PHE A 8 15.65 -14.83 1.99
N ALA A 9 14.95 -14.03 2.80
CA ALA A 9 13.78 -13.29 2.36
C ALA A 9 14.09 -12.27 1.25
N THR A 10 15.23 -11.56 1.33
CA THR A 10 15.64 -10.61 0.27
C THR A 10 16.00 -11.34 -1.02
N ARG A 11 16.77 -12.44 -0.97
CA ARG A 11 17.09 -13.24 -2.17
C ARG A 11 15.89 -13.97 -2.75
N THR A 12 14.98 -14.45 -1.92
CA THR A 12 13.73 -15.09 -2.36
C THR A 12 12.79 -14.05 -2.99
N SER A 13 12.69 -12.84 -2.43
CA SER A 13 11.84 -11.77 -2.98
C SER A 13 12.40 -11.20 -4.29
N GLU A 14 13.72 -11.01 -4.41
CA GLU A 14 14.39 -10.64 -5.68
C GLU A 14 14.31 -11.77 -6.72
N GLY A 15 14.38 -13.02 -6.28
CA GLY A 15 14.32 -14.20 -7.15
C GLY A 15 12.92 -14.45 -7.71
N VAL A 16 11.88 -14.49 -6.87
CA VAL A 16 10.50 -14.86 -7.24
C VAL A 16 9.86 -13.86 -8.21
N GLY A 17 10.25 -12.58 -8.19
CA GLY A 17 9.80 -11.58 -9.15
C GLY A 17 10.60 -11.52 -10.46
N SER A 18 11.67 -12.30 -10.60
CA SER A 18 12.55 -12.25 -11.78
C SER A 18 11.96 -13.03 -12.97
N PRO A 19 12.23 -12.61 -14.23
CA PRO A 19 11.85 -13.37 -15.42
C PRO A 19 12.35 -14.82 -15.41
N ALA A 20 13.51 -15.08 -14.79
CA ALA A 20 14.08 -16.42 -14.65
C ALA A 20 13.22 -17.33 -13.74
N ALA A 21 12.67 -16.79 -12.65
CA ALA A 21 11.76 -17.55 -11.78
C ALA A 21 10.43 -17.87 -12.47
N PHE A 22 9.92 -16.95 -13.30
CA PHE A 22 8.74 -17.21 -14.12
C PHE A 22 8.98 -18.36 -15.10
N VAL A 23 10.10 -18.36 -15.82
CA VAL A 23 10.47 -19.43 -16.76
C VAL A 23 10.65 -20.77 -16.03
N LEU A 24 11.29 -20.78 -14.85
CA LEU A 24 11.41 -21.99 -14.03
C LEU A 24 10.05 -22.51 -13.55
N GLY A 25 9.17 -21.63 -13.09
CA GLY A 25 7.81 -21.99 -12.67
C GLY A 25 7.00 -22.57 -13.82
N LEU A 26 7.08 -21.96 -15.00
CA LEU A 26 6.43 -22.48 -16.21
C LEU A 26 6.99 -23.85 -16.60
N GLY A 27 8.32 -24.03 -16.53
CA GLY A 27 8.97 -25.32 -16.77
C GLY A 27 8.50 -26.41 -15.80
N LEU A 28 8.32 -26.08 -14.52
CA LEU A 28 7.77 -27.01 -13.52
C LEU A 28 6.32 -27.41 -13.85
N ILE A 29 5.48 -26.47 -14.30
CA ILE A 29 4.10 -26.78 -14.72
C ILE A 29 4.09 -27.71 -15.94
N VAL A 30 4.94 -27.44 -16.94
CA VAL A 30 5.07 -28.27 -18.15
C VAL A 30 5.58 -29.66 -17.78
N LEU A 31 6.59 -29.76 -16.92
CA LEU A 31 7.14 -31.04 -16.45
C LEU A 31 6.07 -31.84 -15.69
N TRP A 32 5.32 -31.20 -14.80
CA TRP A 32 4.21 -31.85 -14.11
C TRP A 32 3.15 -32.38 -15.08
N ALA A 33 2.75 -31.57 -16.07
CA ALA A 33 1.78 -31.99 -17.08
C ALA A 33 2.29 -33.17 -17.94
N ALA A 34 3.58 -33.15 -18.29
CA ALA A 34 4.22 -34.21 -19.07
C ALA A 34 4.38 -35.52 -18.29
N LEU A 35 4.56 -35.46 -16.97
CA LEU A 35 4.61 -36.64 -16.09
C LEU A 35 3.22 -37.17 -15.75
N GLY A 36 2.16 -36.36 -15.88
CA GLY A 36 0.77 -36.75 -15.60
C GLY A 36 0.29 -38.05 -16.29
N PRO A 37 0.54 -38.27 -17.60
CA PRO A 37 0.17 -39.50 -18.29
C PRO A 37 0.80 -40.76 -17.70
N ILE A 38 2.03 -40.68 -17.18
CA ILE A 38 2.72 -41.82 -16.55
C ILE A 38 2.00 -42.24 -15.27
N PHE A 39 1.46 -41.27 -14.53
CA PHE A 39 0.71 -41.49 -13.29
C PHE A 39 -0.80 -41.55 -13.52
N HIS A 40 -1.25 -41.69 -14.77
CA HIS A 40 -2.65 -41.73 -15.18
C HIS A 40 -3.50 -40.56 -14.64
N PHE A 41 -2.87 -39.40 -14.37
CA PHE A 41 -3.51 -38.28 -13.68
C PHE A 41 -4.27 -38.69 -12.41
N SER A 42 -3.71 -39.65 -11.65
CA SER A 42 -4.34 -40.19 -10.43
C SER A 42 -4.68 -39.11 -9.38
N ASP A 43 -5.62 -39.43 -8.51
CA ASP A 43 -6.02 -38.55 -7.41
C ASP A 43 -4.83 -38.17 -6.52
N THR A 44 -3.91 -39.10 -6.25
CA THR A 44 -2.68 -38.82 -5.49
C THR A 44 -1.75 -37.86 -6.23
N TRP A 45 -1.61 -38.00 -7.55
CA TRP A 45 -0.78 -37.11 -8.37
C TRP A 45 -1.30 -35.67 -8.34
N GLN A 46 -2.62 -35.49 -8.45
CA GLN A 46 -3.26 -34.18 -8.37
C GLN A 46 -3.21 -33.61 -6.94
N LEU A 47 -3.45 -34.46 -5.94
CA LEU A 47 -3.43 -34.08 -4.52
C LEU A 47 -2.08 -33.47 -4.13
N VAL A 48 -0.96 -34.12 -4.50
CA VAL A 48 0.39 -33.63 -4.17
C VAL A 48 0.60 -32.21 -4.68
N VAL A 49 0.21 -31.92 -5.93
CA VAL A 49 0.42 -30.59 -6.53
C VAL A 49 -0.53 -29.54 -5.97
N ASN A 50 -1.79 -29.91 -5.73
CA ASN A 50 -2.75 -29.01 -5.09
C ASN A 50 -2.32 -28.65 -3.66
N THR A 51 -1.86 -29.63 -2.87
CA THR A 51 -1.34 -29.41 -1.53
C THR A 51 -0.08 -28.55 -1.56
N ALA A 52 0.87 -28.84 -2.44
CA ALA A 52 2.10 -28.06 -2.58
C ALA A 52 1.82 -26.59 -2.95
N THR A 53 0.96 -26.36 -3.94
CA THR A 53 0.57 -25.02 -4.40
C THR A 53 -0.11 -24.24 -3.28
N THR A 54 -0.95 -24.90 -2.48
CA THR A 54 -1.63 -24.28 -1.33
C THR A 54 -0.63 -23.80 -0.28
N ILE A 55 0.33 -24.64 0.09
CA ILE A 55 1.40 -24.28 1.04
C ILE A 55 2.24 -23.12 0.50
N ILE A 56 2.65 -23.19 -0.77
CA ILE A 56 3.44 -22.14 -1.42
C ILE A 56 2.66 -20.82 -1.43
N THR A 57 1.37 -20.85 -1.78
CA THR A 57 0.51 -19.67 -1.79
C THR A 57 0.37 -19.07 -0.40
N PHE A 58 0.16 -19.90 0.61
CA PHE A 58 0.09 -19.45 2.00
C PHE A 58 1.38 -18.75 2.44
N LEU A 59 2.54 -19.32 2.12
CA LEU A 59 3.84 -18.70 2.37
C LEU A 59 4.04 -17.40 1.55
N MET A 60 3.56 -17.37 0.31
CA MET A 60 3.62 -16.19 -0.56
C MET A 60 2.86 -15.02 0.04
N VAL A 61 1.69 -15.24 0.66
CA VAL A 61 0.93 -14.19 1.35
C VAL A 61 1.78 -13.55 2.46
N PHE A 62 2.45 -14.33 3.29
CA PHE A 62 3.35 -13.79 4.32
C PHE A 62 4.54 -13.04 3.72
N LEU A 63 5.12 -13.53 2.62
CA LEU A 63 6.24 -12.88 1.94
C LEU A 63 5.84 -11.53 1.33
N ILE A 64 4.67 -11.49 0.68
CA ILE A 64 4.08 -10.27 0.12
C ILE A 64 3.81 -9.28 1.25
N GLN A 65 3.16 -9.71 2.34
CA GLN A 65 2.91 -8.86 3.50
C GLN A 65 4.20 -8.33 4.11
N ALA A 66 5.25 -9.14 4.23
CA ALA A 66 6.54 -8.71 4.77
C ALA A 66 7.24 -7.67 3.88
N THR A 67 7.13 -7.82 2.55
CA THR A 67 7.69 -6.87 1.58
C THR A 67 6.87 -5.58 1.56
N GLN A 68 5.53 -5.69 1.50
CA GLN A 68 4.60 -4.55 1.52
C GLN A 68 4.71 -3.72 2.81
N ASN A 69 4.85 -4.36 3.98
CA ASN A 69 5.00 -3.65 5.26
C ASN A 69 6.30 -2.82 5.29
N ARG A 70 7.37 -3.31 4.66
CA ARG A 70 8.62 -2.56 4.53
C ARG A 70 8.47 -1.37 3.57
N ASP A 71 7.81 -1.57 2.44
CA ASP A 71 7.62 -0.53 1.43
C ASP A 71 6.70 0.59 1.96
N ALA A 72 5.64 0.24 2.67
CA ALA A 72 4.77 1.21 3.36
C ALA A 72 5.58 2.10 4.30
N ARG A 73 6.42 1.51 5.16
CA ARG A 73 7.30 2.26 6.07
C ARG A 73 8.29 3.19 5.34
N ALA A 74 8.80 2.77 4.19
CA ALA A 74 9.69 3.60 3.39
C ALA A 74 8.96 4.79 2.75
N ILE A 75 7.69 4.62 2.37
CA ILE A 75 6.84 5.70 1.87
C ILE A 75 6.60 6.74 2.97
N HIS A 76 6.24 6.32 4.17
CA HIS A 76 6.05 7.20 5.33
C HIS A 76 7.29 8.08 5.60
N LEU A 77 8.47 7.46 5.71
CA LEU A 77 9.73 8.20 5.90
C LEU A 77 10.05 9.21 4.79
N LYS A 78 9.76 8.87 3.53
CA LYS A 78 9.94 9.79 2.41
C LYS A 78 8.96 10.96 2.47
N LEU A 79 7.72 10.71 2.86
CA LEU A 79 6.70 11.74 3.03
C LEU A 79 7.08 12.69 4.18
N ASP A 80 7.56 12.16 5.31
CA ASP A 80 8.03 12.94 6.45
C ASP A 80 9.15 13.90 6.06
N GLU A 81 10.13 13.43 5.28
CA GLU A 81 11.22 14.25 4.78
C GLU A 81 10.73 15.37 3.85
N LEU A 82 9.76 15.06 2.97
CA LEU A 82 9.14 16.08 2.10
C LEU A 82 8.37 17.12 2.92
N ILE A 83 7.56 16.69 3.90
CA ILE A 83 6.81 17.60 4.78
C ILE A 83 7.78 18.49 5.57
N ARG A 84 8.88 17.94 6.05
CA ARG A 84 9.93 18.70 6.77
C ARG A 84 10.66 19.70 5.88
N GLY A 85 10.80 19.41 4.59
CA GLY A 85 11.38 20.31 3.58
C GLY A 85 10.44 21.43 3.12
N VAL A 86 9.12 21.25 3.25
CA VAL A 86 8.13 22.28 2.89
C VAL A 86 8.01 23.31 4.02
N HIS A 87 8.59 24.50 3.82
CA HIS A 87 8.42 25.65 4.72
C HIS A 87 6.93 25.99 4.90
N GLY A 88 6.42 25.77 6.11
CA GLY A 88 5.03 26.07 6.50
C GLY A 88 4.17 24.84 6.84
N ALA A 89 4.65 23.62 6.61
CA ALA A 89 3.97 22.44 7.14
C ALA A 89 4.21 22.36 8.66
N ARG A 90 3.14 22.55 9.46
CA ARG A 90 3.20 22.40 10.92
C ARG A 90 3.74 21.00 11.25
N THR A 91 4.83 20.94 12.01
CA THR A 91 5.51 19.72 12.51
C THR A 91 4.53 18.65 13.05
N ALA A 92 3.34 19.06 13.49
CA ALA A 92 2.25 18.19 13.93
C ALA A 92 1.73 17.20 12.86
N MET A 93 1.86 17.47 11.54
CA MET A 93 1.41 16.52 10.51
C MET A 93 2.36 15.33 10.31
N VAL A 94 3.64 15.49 10.63
CA VAL A 94 4.70 14.48 10.38
C VAL A 94 4.51 13.23 11.25
N ALA A 95 3.78 13.32 12.37
CA ALA A 95 3.59 12.20 13.30
C ALA A 95 2.15 11.65 13.33
N LEU A 96 1.29 12.05 12.40
CA LEU A 96 -0.14 11.71 12.44
C LEU A 96 -0.40 10.20 12.37
N GLU A 97 0.48 9.45 11.71
CA GLU A 97 0.38 7.98 11.58
C GLU A 97 0.56 7.21 12.90
N ASN A 98 1.18 7.84 13.89
CA ASN A 98 1.42 7.27 15.23
C ASN A 98 0.61 7.99 16.31
N ALA A 99 -0.22 8.97 15.92
CA ALA A 99 -1.03 9.73 16.85
C ALA A 99 -2.16 8.87 17.41
N THR A 100 -2.49 9.11 18.67
CA THR A 100 -3.65 8.50 19.33
C THR A 100 -4.95 9.09 18.76
N ASP A 101 -6.07 8.36 18.92
CA ASP A 101 -7.39 8.82 18.46
C ASP A 101 -7.78 10.17 19.09
N GLU A 102 -7.39 10.41 20.35
CA GLU A 102 -7.59 11.69 21.05
C GLU A 102 -6.78 12.83 20.42
N GLU A 103 -5.51 12.60 20.09
CA GLU A 103 -4.67 13.60 19.40
C GLU A 103 -5.18 13.88 17.98
N LEU A 104 -5.72 12.88 17.28
CA LEU A 104 -6.39 13.06 15.99
C LEU A 104 -7.64 13.94 16.10
N ALA A 105 -8.47 13.69 17.11
CA ALA A 105 -9.70 14.44 17.36
C ALA A 105 -9.40 15.91 17.70
N ASP A 106 -8.39 16.17 18.51
CA ASP A 106 -7.93 17.52 18.86
C ASP A 106 -7.42 18.28 17.63
N LEU A 107 -6.63 17.63 16.77
CA LEU A 107 -6.14 18.22 15.54
C LEU A 107 -7.29 18.55 14.57
N GLN A 108 -8.26 17.64 14.44
CA GLN A 108 -9.45 17.85 13.61
C GLN A 108 -10.29 19.04 14.13
N ALA A 109 -10.47 19.16 15.44
CA ALA A 109 -11.15 20.29 16.06
C ALA A 109 -10.41 21.63 15.82
N GLU A 110 -9.08 21.62 15.81
CA GLU A 110 -8.29 22.80 15.46
C GLU A 110 -8.49 23.23 14.01
N PHE A 111 -8.47 22.27 13.06
CA PHE A 111 -8.75 22.54 11.64
C PHE A 111 -10.15 23.12 11.42
N GLU A 112 -11.17 22.56 12.08
CA GLU A 112 -12.52 23.11 12.01
C GLU A 112 -12.59 24.55 12.51
N ARG A 113 -11.91 24.87 13.62
CA ARG A 113 -11.87 26.24 14.16
C ARG A 113 -11.18 27.19 13.19
N LEU A 114 -10.07 26.78 12.57
CA LEU A 114 -9.36 27.58 11.59
C LEU A 114 -10.21 27.82 10.32
N HIS A 115 -10.86 26.77 9.81
CA HIS A 115 -11.74 26.85 8.65
C HIS A 115 -12.95 27.78 8.93
N ARG A 116 -13.50 27.71 10.15
CA ARG A 116 -14.56 28.63 10.60
C ARG A 116 -14.09 30.08 10.55
N ARG A 117 -12.93 30.39 11.15
CA ARG A 117 -12.35 31.75 11.16
C ARG A 117 -12.11 32.30 9.76
N LEU A 118 -11.60 31.47 8.83
CA LEU A 118 -11.37 31.88 7.45
C LEU A 118 -12.68 32.12 6.68
N ARG A 119 -13.74 31.36 6.96
CA ARG A 119 -15.08 31.62 6.40
C ARG A 119 -15.71 32.89 6.95
N THR A 120 -15.51 33.21 8.23
CA THR A 120 -16.03 34.45 8.82
C THR A 120 -15.30 35.70 8.32
N HIS A 121 -14.04 35.57 7.88
CA HIS A 121 -13.23 36.69 7.38
C HIS A 121 -13.21 36.85 5.86
N ARG A 122 -13.86 35.99 5.08
CA ARG A 122 -14.10 36.28 3.66
C ARG A 122 -15.06 37.47 3.60
N PRO A 123 -14.65 38.64 3.08
CA PRO A 123 -15.59 39.74 2.88
C PRO A 123 -16.71 39.17 2.00
N ALA A 124 -17.96 39.37 2.43
CA ALA A 124 -19.10 39.06 1.59
C ALA A 124 -18.86 39.73 0.24
N GLU A 125 -18.66 38.92 -0.80
CA GLU A 125 -18.64 39.43 -2.16
C GLU A 125 -19.97 40.16 -2.32
N PRO A 126 -19.99 41.48 -2.63
CA PRO A 126 -21.23 42.21 -2.71
C PRO A 126 -22.08 41.53 -3.77
N ALA A 127 -23.19 40.93 -3.32
CA ALA A 127 -24.15 40.29 -4.18
C ALA A 127 -24.50 41.26 -5.30
N GLY A 128 -24.28 40.80 -6.54
CA GLY A 128 -24.38 41.58 -7.76
C GLY A 128 -25.55 42.54 -7.73
N GLU A 129 -25.22 43.79 -7.99
CA GLU A 129 -26.13 44.91 -8.18
C GLU A 129 -27.32 44.48 -9.06
N PRO A 130 -28.57 44.72 -8.63
CA PRO A 130 -29.74 44.38 -9.44
C PRO A 130 -29.69 45.24 -10.69
N ARG A 131 -29.32 44.64 -11.83
CA ARG A 131 -29.36 45.31 -13.13
C ARG A 131 -30.78 45.82 -13.35
N GLY A 132 -30.89 47.14 -13.29
CA GLY A 132 -32.13 47.86 -13.52
C GLY A 132 -32.77 47.46 -14.84
N SER A 133 -34.09 47.39 -14.77
CA SER A 133 -35.00 47.49 -15.90
C SER A 133 -34.52 48.49 -16.95
N VAL A 134 -34.32 48.02 -18.19
CA VAL A 134 -34.43 48.89 -19.36
C VAL A 134 -35.56 48.36 -20.21
N THR A 135 -36.72 48.98 -19.99
CA THR A 135 -37.77 49.14 -20.97
C THR A 135 -37.25 50.08 -22.05
N GLN A 136 -36.95 49.58 -23.25
CA GLN A 136 -37.42 50.12 -24.54
C GLN A 136 -36.91 49.25 -25.69
#